data_AF-A0AAV5WK67-F1
#
_entry.id   AF-A0AAV5WK67-F1
#
_cell.length_a   1.000
_cell.length_b   1.000
_cell.length_c   1.000
_cell.angle_alpha   90.00
_cell.angle_beta   90.00
_cell.angle_gamma   90.00
#
_symmetry.space_group_name_H-M   'P 1'
#
loop_
_entity.id
_entity.type
_entity.pdbx_description
1 polymer ?
#
loop_
_entity_poly.entity_id
_entity_poly.type
_entity_poly.pdbx_seq_one_letter_code
_entity_poly.pdbx_strand_id
1 'polypeptide(L)' 'CGCTNRTVVLTSNQSMEFNSPDWPNHYCDHLICTTTFVAPTHHHLEVKLDKISLEPNKDRVAFFDGINITGTHIEV' A
#
# COMPACT_ATOMS: atom_id res chain seq x y z
N CYS A 1 -3.03 -14.78 9.76
CA CYS A 1 -2.88 -13.54 8.96
C CYS A 1 -1.56 -13.55 8.21
N GLY A 2 -1.51 -12.89 7.07
CA GLY A 2 -0.34 -12.81 6.21
C GLY A 2 -0.68 -11.99 4.98
N CYS A 3 0.34 -11.67 4.19
CA CYS A 3 0.16 -10.96 2.93
C CYS A 3 1.01 -11.63 1.85
N THR A 4 0.54 -11.49 0.62
CA THR A 4 1.28 -11.92 -0.56
C THR A 4 1.54 -10.70 -1.43
N ASN A 5 2.66 -10.72 -2.15
CA ASN A 5 2.95 -9.66 -3.10
C ASN A 5 1.90 -9.68 -4.20
N ARG A 6 1.27 -8.53 -4.44
CA ARG A 6 0.17 -8.41 -5.38
C ARG A 6 0.36 -7.23 -6.31
N THR A 7 -0.01 -7.42 -7.57
CA THR A 7 -0.18 -6.32 -8.53
C THR A 7 -1.67 -6.10 -8.76
N VAL A 8 -2.09 -4.85 -8.67
CA VAL A 8 -3.46 -4.43 -8.95
C VAL A 8 -3.43 -3.42 -10.09
N VAL A 9 -4.09 -3.77 -11.18
CA VAL A 9 -4.27 -2.88 -12.33
C VAL A 9 -5.63 -2.23 -12.22
N LEU A 10 -5.66 -0.90 -12.25
CA LEU A 10 -6.89 -0.12 -12.18
C LEU A 10 -7.34 0.28 -13.59
N THR A 11 -8.64 0.46 -13.77
CA THR A 11 -9.22 1.11 -14.95
C THR A 11 -9.47 2.60 -14.69
N SER A 12 -9.79 3.36 -15.73
CA SER A 12 -10.13 4.78 -15.58
C SER A 12 -11.33 4.96 -14.65
N ASN A 13 -11.27 5.96 -13.76
CA ASN A 13 -12.27 6.27 -12.72
C ASN A 13 -12.58 5.12 -11.74
N GLN A 14 -11.66 4.17 -11.56
CA GLN A 14 -11.79 3.12 -10.56
C GLN A 14 -11.15 3.54 -9.23
N SER A 15 -11.93 3.44 -8.16
CA SER A 15 -11.44 3.55 -6.79
C SER A 15 -11.56 2.20 -6.08
N MET A 16 -10.67 1.93 -5.13
CA MET A 16 -10.77 0.76 -4.27
C MET A 16 -10.28 1.06 -2.87
N GLU A 17 -10.82 0.33 -1.90
CA GLU A 17 -10.29 0.32 -0.54
C GLU A 17 -9.16 -0.70 -0.42
N PHE A 18 -8.09 -0.30 0.25
CA PHE A 18 -6.97 -1.17 0.58
C PHE A 18 -6.72 -1.10 2.08
N ASN A 19 -6.81 -2.26 2.74
CA ASN A 19 -6.72 -2.37 4.18
C ASN A 19 -5.47 -3.16 4.58
N SER A 20 -5.03 -2.96 5.82
CA SER A 20 -3.98 -3.79 6.41
C SER A 20 -4.41 -5.26 6.44
N PRO A 21 -3.45 -6.21 6.43
CA PRO A 21 -3.76 -7.60 6.67
C PRO A 21 -4.56 -7.77 7.97
N ASP A 22 -5.59 -8.60 7.93
CA ASP A 22 -6.49 -8.90 9.06
C ASP A 22 -7.46 -7.78 9.50
N TRP A 23 -7.48 -6.63 8.83
CA TRP A 23 -8.51 -5.61 9.07
C TRP A 23 -9.93 -6.22 8.97
N PRO A 24 -10.85 -5.95 9.92
CA PRO A 24 -10.83 -4.87 10.91
C PRO A 24 -10.10 -5.16 12.23
N ASN A 25 -9.46 -6.33 12.38
CA ASN A 25 -8.63 -6.61 13.54
C ASN A 25 -7.27 -5.89 13.42
N HIS A 26 -6.45 -6.04 14.45
CA HIS A 26 -5.06 -5.59 14.42
C HIS A 26 -4.28 -6.32 13.33
N TYR A 27 -3.42 -5.58 12.64
CA TYR A 27 -2.43 -6.20 11.74
C TYR A 27 -1.49 -7.08 12.56
N CYS A 28 -0.89 -8.06 11.90
CA CYS A 28 -0.03 -9.01 12.57
C CYS A 28 1.44 -8.60 12.57
N ASP A 29 2.17 -9.12 13.55
CA ASP A 29 3.60 -8.85 13.70
C ASP A 29 4.42 -9.44 12.55
N HIS A 30 5.59 -8.83 12.30
CA HIS A 30 6.61 -9.31 11.37
C HIS A 30 6.13 -9.48 9.91
N LEU A 31 5.23 -8.61 9.46
CA LEU A 31 4.75 -8.60 8.09
C LEU A 31 5.58 -7.68 7.19
N ILE A 32 5.98 -8.21 6.03
CA ILE A 32 6.58 -7.43 4.94
C ILE A 32 5.67 -7.60 3.73
N CYS A 33 4.81 -6.60 3.50
CA CYS A 33 3.79 -6.64 2.45
C CYS A 33 4.12 -5.65 1.34
N THR A 34 4.06 -6.10 0.10
CA THR A 34 4.20 -5.21 -1.06
C THR A 34 2.98 -5.35 -1.97
N THR A 35 2.33 -4.24 -2.26
CA THR A 35 1.28 -4.18 -3.29
C THR A 35 1.63 -3.10 -4.29
N THR A 36 1.67 -3.47 -5.57
CA THR A 36 1.94 -2.55 -6.67
C THR A 36 0.63 -2.19 -7.35
N PHE A 37 0.29 -0.91 -7.32
CA PHE A 37 -0.86 -0.38 -8.05
C PHE A 37 -0.40 0.18 -9.40
N VAL A 38 -1.16 -0.11 -10.45
CA VAL A 38 -0.84 0.32 -11.81
C VAL A 38 -2.04 1.07 -12.36
N ALA A 39 -1.85 2.36 -12.62
CA ALA A 39 -2.82 3.18 -13.36
C ALA A 39 -2.81 2.83 -14.85
N PRO A 40 -3.94 3.01 -15.56
CA PRO A 40 -3.96 2.92 -17.01
C PRO A 40 -3.13 4.05 -17.62
N THR A 41 -2.73 3.89 -18.89
CA THR A 41 -1.90 4.88 -19.58
C THR A 41 -2.54 6.28 -19.55
N HIS A 42 -1.72 7.32 -19.36
CA HIS A 42 -2.13 8.73 -19.23
C HIS A 42 -3.00 9.06 -18.00
N HIS A 43 -2.94 8.23 -16.95
CA HIS A 43 -3.60 8.51 -15.66
C HIS A 43 -2.56 8.51 -14.54
N HIS A 44 -2.91 9.14 -13.41
CA HIS A 44 -2.14 9.08 -12.17
C HIS A 44 -2.95 8.37 -11.09
N LEU A 45 -2.26 7.81 -10.10
CA LEU A 45 -2.88 7.25 -8.91
C LEU A 45 -3.04 8.35 -7.86
N GLU A 46 -4.23 8.46 -7.29
CA GLU A 46 -4.48 9.25 -6.10
C GLU A 46 -4.62 8.30 -4.90
N VAL A 47 -3.87 8.56 -3.83
CA VAL A 47 -3.90 7.76 -2.61
C VAL A 47 -4.39 8.63 -1.47
N LYS A 48 -5.44 8.17 -0.80
CA LYS A 48 -5.99 8.81 0.39
C LYS A 48 -5.87 7.86 1.58
N LEU A 49 -5.21 8.33 2.63
CA LEU A 49 -5.15 7.62 3.90
C LEU A 49 -6.36 8.00 4.75
N ASP A 50 -7.28 7.06 4.96
CA ASP A 50 -8.45 7.28 5.82
C ASP A 50 -8.12 7.06 7.30
N LYS A 51 -7.47 5.94 7.62
CA LYS A 51 -7.05 5.58 8.98
C LYS A 51 -5.63 5.03 8.97
N ILE A 52 -4.83 5.48 9.93
CA ILE A 52 -3.50 4.95 10.19
C ILE A 52 -3.31 4.74 11.69
N SER A 53 -2.94 3.52 12.07
CA SER A 53 -2.63 3.14 13.45
C SER A 53 -1.55 2.06 13.39
N LEU A 54 -0.32 2.44 13.70
CA LEU A 54 0.88 1.60 13.60
C LEU A 54 1.67 1.68 14.91
N GLU A 55 2.45 0.65 15.21
CA GLU A 55 3.36 0.65 16.36
C GLU A 55 4.44 1.75 16.16
N PRO A 56 4.50 2.76 17.04
CA PRO A 56 5.42 3.88 16.88
C PRO A 56 6.89 3.44 16.87
N ASN A 57 7.67 3.95 15.91
CA ASN A 57 9.11 3.66 15.74
C ASN A 57 9.46 2.20 15.42
N LYS A 58 8.47 1.35 15.12
CA LYS A 58 8.67 -0.05 14.76
C LYS A 58 8.16 -0.31 13.34
N ASP A 59 6.88 -0.01 13.14
CA ASP A 59 6.19 -0.28 11.89
C ASP A 59 6.01 0.98 11.06
N ARG A 60 5.93 0.79 9.74
CA ARG A 60 5.78 1.89 8.78
C ARG A 60 5.02 1.44 7.55
N VAL A 61 4.30 2.39 6.96
CA VAL A 61 3.79 2.30 5.59
C VAL A 61 4.63 3.25 4.75
N ALA A 62 5.13 2.78 3.62
CA ALA A 62 5.95 3.56 2.70
C ALA A 62 5.41 3.42 1.29
N PHE A 63 5.41 4.53 0.55
CA PHE A 63 5.01 4.60 -0.85
C PHE A 63 6.26 4.67 -1.71
N PHE A 64 6.26 3.97 -2.84
CA PHE A 64 7.38 3.94 -3.77
C PHE A 64 6.86 4.19 -5.19
N ASP A 65 7.66 4.88 -6.00
CA ASP A 65 7.42 4.98 -7.42
C ASP A 65 8.03 3.77 -8.14
N GLY A 66 7.16 2.89 -8.66
CA GLY A 66 7.55 1.64 -9.29
C GLY A 66 7.78 0.47 -8.32
N ILE A 67 8.54 -0.53 -8.76
CA ILE A 67 8.68 -1.83 -8.07
C ILE A 67 9.89 -1.91 -7.13
N ASN A 68 10.75 -0.88 -7.10
CA ASN A 68 11.97 -0.91 -6.28
C ASN A 68 11.71 -0.40 -4.86
N ILE A 69 11.33 -1.31 -3.97
CA ILE A 69 11.05 -1.02 -2.55
C ILE A 69 12.31 -0.80 -1.68
N THR A 70 13.51 -0.93 -2.26
CA THR A 70 14.77 -0.61 -1.58
C THR A 70 15.30 0.78 -1.93
N GLY A 71 14.68 1.44 -2.91
CA GLY A 71 15.03 2.78 -3.35
C GLY A 71 14.46 3.89 -2.47
N THR A 72 14.50 5.10 -3.01
CA THR A 72 13.88 6.27 -2.39
C THR A 72 12.37 6.10 -2.32
N HIS A 73 11.80 6.26 -1.13
CA HIS A 73 10.36 6.29 -0.93
C HIS A 73 9.83 7.70 -1.21
N ILE A 74 8.54 7.80 -1.54
CA ILE A 74 7.83 9.06 -1.68
C ILE A 74 7.62 9.62 -0.26
N GLU A 75 8.19 10.79 0.01
CA GLU A 75 7.90 11.56 1.23
C GLU A 75 6.56 12.29 1.05
N VAL A 76 5.69 12.20 2.06
CA VAL A 76 4.34 12.80 2.08
C VAL A 76 4.30 13.89 3.14
#